data_AF-A0A165TNW6-F1
#
_entry.id   AF-A0A165TNW6-F1
#
_cell.length_a   1.000
_cell.length_b   1.000
_cell.length_c   1.000
_cell.angle_alpha   90.00
_cell.angle_beta   90.00
_cell.angle_gamma   90.00
#
_symmetry.space_group_name_H-M   'P 1'
#
loop_
_entity.id
_entity.type
_entity.pdbx_description
1 polymer ?
#
loop_
_entity_poly.entity_id
_entity_poly.type
_entity_poly.pdbx_seq_one_letter_code
_entity_poly.pdbx_strand_id
1 'polypeptide(L)'
;MYSITSDRPFSTGSLFLIDQKFADNRFWRDQLPTFDCLAGPDLIFLQNVLKCALTCDAERHGTNCNFGDDPRIHVFAAELSEFLQKINEPGSISVIKKRAASLESKGVLVKSRYSRPGAKRPSNLYVLAEPHVLMGLPADKPSDFVDHKQHKGTLQQIQNTISEQGGQLLLKDEVDVAQHEALWNNLCCALMRTSAHDKKHTNSFETVYSFKGAKISVVTSSTKEISHIDDQQFLRGLITYVCHSIDERREAGQEIKNEFWLDIRRLLKIMNLDTGGGNRARVRGALERLYNTNYEFKLSELSRRDLENFLGFFGLIDELENRAPDTINLKFLVELDSQTDYDFVDGRRIRYPRYYRFVLRTSTFNNLIRKDKDVKYFIDNPEVLQLSEGLLHVLYSWCCYSVSRKKTGAPAHKVRPELSMKDLGMRIAPRLSPEVFTRRLTKILKKRSETVSQVPWIDGEINEVPLCGYVVVVTPAAGRGKSPIIGAYWDAEDPVIGSSSAHNRRLSTAV
;
A
#
# COMPACT_ATOMS: atom_id res chain seq x y z
N MET A 1 2.61 52.01 -15.65
CA MET A 1 3.85 51.58 -16.34
C MET A 1 4.39 50.35 -15.64
N TYR A 2 4.06 49.16 -16.15
CA TYR A 2 4.90 47.97 -15.99
C TYR A 2 5.42 47.68 -17.38
N SER A 3 6.71 47.93 -17.55
CA SER A 3 7.47 47.61 -18.76
C SER A 3 7.50 46.09 -18.89
N ILE A 4 6.72 45.54 -19.83
CA ILE A 4 6.98 44.19 -20.33
C ILE A 4 8.16 44.35 -21.29
N THR A 5 9.35 44.34 -20.69
CA THR A 5 10.61 44.26 -21.41
C THR A 5 10.57 43.04 -22.33
N SER A 6 10.88 43.30 -23.59
CA SER A 6 11.08 42.39 -24.72
C SER A 6 12.26 41.42 -24.52
N ASP A 7 12.52 40.97 -23.29
CA ASP A 7 13.70 40.19 -22.89
C ASP A 7 13.33 38.84 -22.26
N ARG A 8 12.18 38.24 -22.61
CA ARG A 8 12.05 36.79 -22.44
C ARG A 8 12.76 36.13 -23.63
N PRO A 9 13.97 35.55 -23.47
CA PRO A 9 14.55 34.75 -24.53
C PRO A 9 13.52 33.67 -24.86
N PHE A 10 13.10 33.59 -26.12
CA PHE A 10 12.10 32.64 -26.61
C PHE A 10 12.28 31.29 -25.91
N SER A 11 11.41 30.99 -24.94
CA SER A 11 11.64 29.89 -24.02
C SER A 11 11.83 28.60 -24.80
N THR A 12 12.92 27.88 -24.51
CA THR A 12 13.25 26.62 -25.18
C THR A 12 12.16 25.59 -24.88
N GLY A 13 11.36 25.21 -25.86
CA GLY A 13 10.23 24.32 -25.63
C GLY A 13 9.34 24.10 -26.84
N SER A 14 8.50 23.07 -26.74
CA SER A 14 7.48 22.76 -27.73
C SER A 14 6.51 23.93 -27.93
N LEU A 15 6.03 24.12 -29.15
CA LEU A 15 5.06 25.16 -29.52
C LEU A 15 3.75 24.48 -29.94
N PHE A 16 2.63 24.98 -29.43
CA PHE A 16 1.29 24.54 -29.83
C PHE A 16 0.65 25.65 -30.68
N LEU A 17 0.15 25.30 -31.86
CA LEU A 17 -0.60 26.20 -32.73
C LEU A 17 -2.07 25.78 -32.75
N ILE A 18 -2.94 26.73 -32.43
CA ILE A 18 -4.38 26.52 -32.33
C ILE A 18 -5.07 27.54 -33.24
N ASP A 19 -5.92 27.08 -34.15
CA ASP A 19 -6.69 27.99 -35.01
C ASP A 19 -7.70 28.79 -34.17
N GLN A 20 -7.79 30.11 -34.43
CA GLN A 20 -8.66 31.03 -33.72
C GLN A 20 -10.15 30.63 -33.82
N LYS A 21 -10.53 29.88 -34.86
CA LYS A 21 -11.86 29.26 -34.98
C LYS A 21 -12.19 28.29 -33.83
N PHE A 22 -11.19 27.71 -33.15
CA PHE A 22 -11.41 26.90 -31.94
C PHE A 22 -11.62 27.76 -30.69
N ALA A 23 -11.14 29.00 -30.69
CA ALA A 23 -11.30 29.95 -29.60
C ALA A 23 -12.67 30.68 -29.64
N ASP A 24 -13.17 31.02 -30.83
CA ASP A 24 -14.42 31.76 -31.00
C ASP A 24 -15.70 30.91 -30.94
N ASN A 25 -15.58 29.59 -31.13
CA ASN A 25 -16.76 28.74 -31.24
C ASN A 25 -17.36 28.44 -29.86
N ARG A 26 -18.57 28.98 -29.59
CA ARG A 26 -19.43 28.57 -28.44
C ARG A 26 -19.64 27.06 -28.38
N PHE A 27 -19.44 26.38 -29.50
CA PHE A 27 -19.38 24.93 -29.64
C PHE A 27 -18.54 24.24 -28.52
N TRP A 28 -17.42 24.83 -28.09
CA TRP A 28 -16.56 24.23 -27.06
C TRP A 28 -16.93 24.57 -25.62
N ARG A 29 -17.66 25.66 -25.38
CA ARG A 29 -18.08 26.07 -24.02
C ARG A 29 -19.33 25.32 -23.55
N ASP A 30 -20.28 25.09 -24.47
CA ASP A 30 -21.62 24.61 -24.08
C ASP A 30 -21.90 23.16 -24.50
N GLN A 31 -21.15 22.61 -25.45
CA GLN A 31 -21.29 21.22 -25.91
C GLN A 31 -19.91 20.64 -26.21
N LEU A 32 -19.13 20.30 -25.17
CA LEU A 32 -18.00 19.40 -25.32
C LEU A 32 -18.50 18.12 -26.01
N PRO A 33 -18.24 17.89 -27.31
CA PRO A 33 -18.58 16.63 -27.91
C PRO A 33 -17.71 15.62 -27.19
N THR A 34 -18.31 14.54 -26.70
CA THR A 34 -17.58 13.35 -26.30
C THR A 34 -16.76 12.92 -27.51
N PHE A 35 -15.49 13.30 -27.55
CA PHE A 35 -14.54 12.76 -28.51
C PHE A 35 -14.43 11.29 -28.15
N ASP A 36 -15.14 10.42 -28.86
CA ASP A 36 -15.13 8.97 -28.60
C ASP A 36 -13.72 8.36 -28.78
N CYS A 37 -12.78 9.12 -29.37
CA CYS A 37 -11.35 8.79 -29.50
C CYS A 37 -10.48 9.29 -28.32
N LEU A 38 -11.00 10.13 -27.41
CA LEU A 38 -10.27 10.71 -26.28
C LEU A 38 -10.98 10.44 -24.94
N ALA A 39 -10.40 9.57 -24.12
CA ALA A 39 -10.87 9.29 -22.76
C ALA A 39 -9.86 9.73 -21.69
N GLY A 40 -10.40 10.11 -20.52
CA GLY A 40 -9.63 10.35 -19.30
C GLY A 40 -8.61 11.51 -19.41
N PRO A 41 -7.31 11.29 -19.14
CA PRO A 41 -6.35 12.37 -18.92
C PRO A 41 -5.91 13.12 -20.19
N ASP A 42 -6.07 12.54 -21.38
CA ASP A 42 -5.68 13.22 -22.63
C ASP A 42 -6.74 14.24 -23.07
N LEU A 43 -8.01 13.99 -22.76
CA LEU A 43 -9.11 14.95 -22.96
C LEU A 43 -8.95 16.18 -22.05
N ILE A 44 -8.68 15.95 -20.76
CA ILE A 44 -8.45 17.01 -19.78
C ILE A 44 -7.25 17.87 -20.18
N PHE A 45 -6.16 17.23 -20.64
CA PHE A 45 -4.98 17.94 -21.12
C PHE A 45 -5.29 18.83 -22.33
N LEU A 46 -6.02 18.33 -23.33
CA LEU A 46 -6.41 19.11 -24.50
C LEU A 46 -7.31 20.30 -24.13
N GLN A 47 -8.28 20.11 -23.23
CA GLN A 47 -9.12 21.21 -22.72
C GLN A 47 -8.29 22.31 -22.07
N ASN A 48 -7.27 21.95 -21.29
CA ASN A 48 -6.41 22.93 -20.63
C ASN A 48 -5.48 23.65 -21.61
N VAL A 49 -5.03 22.98 -22.68
CA VAL A 49 -4.29 23.62 -23.79
C VAL A 49 -5.16 24.69 -24.47
N LEU A 50 -6.44 24.39 -24.74
CA LEU A 50 -7.37 25.35 -25.34
C LEU A 50 -7.68 26.54 -24.42
N LYS A 51 -7.91 26.29 -23.12
CA LYS A 51 -8.10 27.36 -22.12
C LYS A 51 -6.87 28.26 -21.98
N CYS A 52 -5.67 27.67 -22.02
CA CYS A 52 -4.42 28.42 -22.03
C CYS A 52 -4.31 29.31 -23.28
N ALA A 53 -4.67 28.80 -24.46
CA ALA A 53 -4.64 29.57 -25.70
C ALA A 53 -5.56 30.78 -25.66
N LEU A 54 -6.79 30.62 -25.17
CA LEU A 54 -7.73 31.73 -24.97
C LEU A 54 -7.17 32.82 -24.05
N THR A 55 -6.45 32.41 -23.00
CA THR A 55 -5.81 33.34 -22.07
C THR A 55 -4.68 34.11 -22.77
N CYS A 56 -3.84 33.41 -23.53
CA CYS A 56 -2.74 34.02 -24.28
C CYS A 56 -3.22 34.94 -25.41
N ASP A 57 -4.35 34.64 -26.06
CA ASP A 57 -4.93 35.48 -27.11
C ASP A 57 -5.48 36.80 -26.54
N ALA A 58 -6.24 36.72 -25.45
CA ALA A 58 -6.76 37.88 -24.73
C ALA A 58 -5.64 38.80 -24.21
N GLU A 59 -4.53 38.24 -23.73
CA GLU A 59 -3.37 39.01 -23.24
C GLU A 59 -2.57 39.70 -24.35
N ARG A 60 -2.65 39.20 -25.61
CA ARG A 60 -1.86 39.70 -26.74
C ARG A 60 -2.64 40.61 -27.68
N HIS A 61 -3.98 40.61 -27.63
CA HIS A 61 -4.81 41.58 -28.34
C HIS A 61 -4.47 43.02 -27.91
N GLY A 62 -3.84 43.77 -28.82
CA GLY A 62 -3.37 45.15 -28.59
C GLY A 62 -1.83 45.30 -28.55
N THR A 63 -1.09 44.20 -28.62
CA THR A 63 0.38 44.23 -28.71
C THR A 63 0.83 43.78 -30.10
N ASN A 64 1.67 44.60 -30.77
CA ASN A 64 2.31 44.27 -32.06
C ASN A 64 3.31 43.12 -31.88
N CYS A 65 2.80 41.91 -31.69
CA CYS A 65 3.57 40.69 -31.69
C CYS A 65 3.71 40.24 -33.14
N ASN A 66 4.81 40.60 -33.81
CA ASN A 66 5.12 40.15 -35.18
C ASN A 66 5.39 38.63 -35.21
N PHE A 67 4.32 37.84 -35.22
CA PHE A 67 4.33 36.46 -35.70
C PHE A 67 3.64 36.51 -37.07
N GLY A 68 4.42 36.79 -38.12
CA GLY A 68 3.90 37.21 -39.44
C GLY A 68 2.70 36.40 -39.92
N ASP A 69 1.65 37.11 -40.38
CA ASP A 69 0.42 36.70 -41.07
C ASP A 69 -0.26 35.35 -40.72
N ASP A 70 0.15 34.64 -39.66
CA ASP A 70 -0.44 33.36 -39.25
C ASP A 70 -1.63 33.64 -38.32
N PRO A 71 -2.88 33.36 -38.73
CA PRO A 71 -4.09 33.67 -37.96
C PRO A 71 -4.30 32.73 -36.75
N ARG A 72 -3.31 31.90 -36.39
CA ARG A 72 -3.40 30.90 -35.32
C ARG A 72 -2.80 31.43 -34.02
N ILE A 73 -3.33 30.99 -32.88
CA ILE A 73 -2.87 31.34 -31.54
C ILE A 73 -1.64 30.49 -31.19
N HIS A 74 -0.58 31.16 -30.75
CA HIS A 74 0.70 30.55 -30.39
C HIS A 74 0.79 30.30 -28.88
N VAL A 75 0.91 29.05 -28.44
CA VAL A 75 1.11 28.71 -27.02
C VAL A 75 2.43 28.01 -26.81
N PHE A 76 3.34 28.63 -26.08
CA PHE A 76 4.62 28.00 -25.74
C PHE A 76 4.46 27.02 -24.57
N ALA A 77 5.24 25.92 -24.57
CA ALA A 77 5.20 24.94 -23.50
C ALA A 77 5.50 25.53 -22.10
N ALA A 78 6.26 26.63 -22.02
CA ALA A 78 6.49 27.33 -20.76
C ALA A 78 5.23 28.06 -20.27
N GLU A 79 4.48 28.70 -21.18
CA GLU A 79 3.21 29.37 -20.87
C GLU A 79 2.16 28.35 -20.45
N LEU A 80 2.09 27.22 -21.16
CA LEU A 80 1.24 26.10 -20.79
C LEU A 80 1.63 25.51 -19.41
N SER A 81 2.94 25.39 -19.13
CA SER A 81 3.42 24.92 -17.82
C SER A 81 3.02 25.87 -16.70
N GLU A 82 3.19 27.19 -16.88
CA GLU A 82 2.77 28.20 -15.90
C GLU A 82 1.24 28.20 -15.72
N PHE A 83 0.47 28.07 -16.80
CA PHE A 83 -0.98 27.98 -16.75
C PHE A 83 -1.45 26.74 -15.99
N LEU A 84 -0.92 25.56 -16.32
CA LEU A 84 -1.24 24.30 -15.64
C LEU A 84 -0.90 24.36 -14.14
N GLN A 85 0.22 24.97 -13.77
CA GLN A 85 0.56 25.19 -12.36
C GLN A 85 -0.44 26.09 -11.64
N LYS A 86 -0.92 27.17 -12.28
CA LYS A 86 -1.92 28.08 -11.69
C LYS A 86 -3.26 27.40 -11.43
N ILE A 87 -3.65 26.43 -12.27
CA ILE A 87 -4.89 25.65 -12.10
C ILE A 87 -4.68 24.34 -11.32
N ASN A 88 -3.51 24.15 -10.70
CA ASN A 88 -3.13 22.99 -9.90
C ASN A 88 -3.13 21.64 -10.66
N GLU A 89 -2.86 21.68 -11.96
CA GLU A 89 -2.74 20.52 -12.84
C GLU A 89 -1.25 20.16 -13.11
N PRO A 90 -0.91 18.90 -13.44
CA PRO A 90 0.47 18.48 -13.72
C PRO A 90 1.11 19.19 -14.93
N GLY A 91 1.79 20.32 -14.68
CA GLY A 91 2.37 21.19 -15.72
C GLY A 91 3.82 20.92 -16.12
N SER A 92 4.49 19.89 -15.59
CA SER A 92 5.92 19.69 -15.91
C SER A 92 6.14 19.45 -17.42
N ILE A 93 7.25 19.97 -17.95
CA ILE A 93 7.59 19.83 -19.39
C ILE A 93 7.62 18.36 -19.84
N SER A 94 8.00 17.43 -18.94
CA SER A 94 7.99 15.98 -19.22
C SER A 94 6.58 15.41 -19.41
N VAL A 95 5.61 15.89 -18.61
CA VAL A 95 4.21 15.50 -18.70
C VAL A 95 3.58 16.10 -19.96
N ILE A 96 3.84 17.38 -20.24
CA ILE A 96 3.38 18.06 -21.47
C ILE A 96 3.86 17.29 -22.71
N LYS A 97 5.13 16.89 -22.76
CA LYS A 97 5.68 16.10 -23.88
C LYS A 97 5.04 14.72 -24.01
N LYS A 98 4.83 14.01 -22.89
CA LYS A 98 4.19 12.68 -22.89
C LYS A 98 2.75 12.76 -23.38
N ARG A 99 2.00 13.77 -22.94
CA ARG A 99 0.60 13.99 -23.34
C ARG A 99 0.49 14.46 -24.80
N ALA A 100 1.36 15.36 -25.24
CA ALA A 100 1.42 15.77 -26.64
C ALA A 100 1.75 14.59 -27.58
N ALA A 101 2.65 13.68 -27.17
CA ALA A 101 2.94 12.46 -27.94
C ALA A 101 1.76 11.48 -27.99
N SER A 102 0.97 11.39 -26.90
CA SER A 102 -0.26 10.59 -26.88
C SER A 102 -1.29 11.14 -27.87
N LEU A 103 -1.55 12.45 -27.83
CA LEU A 103 -2.46 13.12 -28.77
C LEU A 103 -1.96 13.09 -30.22
N GLU A 104 -0.64 13.09 -30.44
CA GLU A 104 -0.02 12.85 -31.75
C GLU A 104 -0.33 11.46 -32.27
N SER A 105 -0.16 10.42 -31.45
CA SER A 105 -0.44 9.03 -31.84
C SER A 105 -1.91 8.77 -32.20
N LYS A 106 -2.82 9.62 -31.68
CA LYS A 106 -4.26 9.58 -31.93
C LYS A 106 -4.70 10.47 -33.12
N GLY A 107 -3.77 11.16 -33.77
CA GLY A 107 -4.08 12.07 -34.90
C GLY A 107 -4.73 13.39 -34.51
N VAL A 108 -4.81 13.71 -33.21
CA VAL A 108 -5.40 14.96 -32.69
C VAL A 108 -4.42 16.12 -32.80
N LEU A 109 -3.14 15.86 -32.56
CA LEU A 109 -2.06 16.82 -32.81
C LEU A 109 -1.20 16.36 -33.98
N VAL A 110 -1.02 17.22 -34.97
CA VAL A 110 -0.07 16.99 -36.05
C VAL A 110 1.27 17.57 -35.65
N LYS A 111 2.27 16.71 -35.47
CA LYS A 111 3.61 17.14 -35.12
C LYS A 111 4.42 17.50 -36.36
N SER A 112 5.02 18.68 -36.33
CA SER A 112 6.00 19.13 -37.30
C SER A 112 7.22 19.71 -36.58
N ARG A 113 8.25 20.12 -37.34
CA ARG A 113 9.45 20.75 -36.80
C ARG A 113 9.43 22.22 -37.16
N TYR A 114 9.52 23.08 -36.14
CA TYR A 114 9.63 24.52 -36.33
C TYR A 114 11.07 24.97 -36.06
N SER A 115 11.69 25.56 -37.08
CA SER A 115 13.02 26.17 -36.95
C SER A 115 12.86 27.64 -36.60
N ARG A 116 13.31 28.02 -35.40
CA ARG A 116 13.27 29.42 -34.97
C ARG A 116 14.44 30.19 -35.57
N PRO A 117 14.26 31.44 -36.02
CA PRO A 117 15.37 32.31 -36.39
C PRO A 117 16.35 32.42 -35.21
N GLY A 118 17.61 32.00 -35.40
CA GLY A 118 18.67 32.04 -34.38
C GLY A 118 18.80 30.81 -33.46
N ALA A 119 17.95 29.79 -33.57
CA ALA A 119 18.08 28.57 -32.75
C ALA A 119 18.90 27.47 -33.44
N LYS A 120 19.88 26.87 -32.72
CA LYS A 120 20.75 25.78 -33.25
C LYS A 120 20.01 24.47 -33.54
N ARG A 121 18.81 24.24 -32.99
CA ARG A 121 18.03 23.00 -33.19
C ARG A 121 16.54 23.32 -33.35
N PRO A 122 15.84 22.64 -34.28
CA PRO A 122 14.40 22.82 -34.45
C PRO A 122 13.63 22.27 -33.23
N SER A 123 12.55 22.94 -32.86
CA SER A 123 11.66 22.53 -31.77
C SER A 123 10.46 21.75 -32.31
N ASN A 124 9.83 20.93 -31.45
CA ASN A 124 8.60 20.24 -31.81
C ASN A 124 7.45 21.26 -31.88
N LEU A 125 6.78 21.31 -33.01
CA LEU A 125 5.57 22.07 -33.26
C LEU A 125 4.39 21.10 -33.25
N TYR A 126 3.36 21.38 -32.46
CA TYR A 126 2.13 20.62 -32.42
C TYR A 126 1.00 21.49 -32.93
N VAL A 127 0.42 21.12 -34.07
CA VAL A 127 -0.72 21.82 -34.66
C VAL A 127 -1.97 21.03 -34.34
N LEU A 128 -2.99 21.68 -33.79
CA LEU A 128 -4.29 21.03 -33.57
C LEU A 128 -4.95 20.73 -34.91
N ALA A 129 -5.39 19.48 -35.11
CA ALA A 129 -6.09 19.09 -36.32
C ALA A 129 -7.45 19.79 -36.43
N GLU A 130 -7.91 20.06 -37.67
CA GLU A 130 -9.16 20.77 -37.91
C GLU A 130 -10.40 20.00 -37.41
N PRO A 131 -11.51 20.69 -37.07
CA PRO A 131 -12.66 20.05 -36.43
C PRO A 131 -13.26 18.89 -37.25
N HIS A 132 -13.29 19.02 -38.57
CA HIS A 132 -13.82 18.00 -39.48
C HIS A 132 -12.95 16.73 -39.50
N VAL A 133 -11.64 16.86 -39.25
CA VAL A 133 -10.70 15.73 -39.12
C VAL A 133 -10.92 15.04 -37.78
N LEU A 134 -11.08 15.81 -36.70
CA LEU A 134 -11.29 15.29 -35.35
C LEU A 134 -12.59 14.48 -35.22
N MET A 135 -13.66 14.91 -35.92
CA MET A 135 -14.95 14.20 -35.95
C MET A 135 -14.92 12.91 -36.78
N GLY A 136 -13.92 12.75 -37.66
CA GLY A 136 -13.71 11.54 -38.47
C GLY A 136 -12.72 10.56 -37.86
N LEU A 137 -12.13 10.87 -36.70
CA LEU A 137 -11.20 9.96 -36.03
C LEU A 137 -11.96 8.75 -35.48
N PRO A 138 -11.47 7.51 -35.73
CA PRO A 138 -12.13 6.31 -35.22
C PRO A 138 -12.17 6.36 -33.68
N ALA A 139 -13.33 6.02 -33.10
CA ALA A 139 -13.46 5.81 -31.66
C ALA A 139 -12.39 4.82 -31.18
N ASP A 140 -11.86 5.03 -29.97
CA ASP A 140 -10.87 4.14 -29.38
C ASP A 140 -11.53 2.75 -29.26
N LYS A 141 -11.20 1.84 -30.19
CA LYS A 141 -11.70 0.47 -30.09
C LYS A 141 -11.12 -0.10 -28.80
N PRO A 142 -11.93 -0.67 -27.89
CA PRO A 142 -11.37 -1.49 -26.81
C PRO A 142 -10.48 -2.53 -27.47
N SER A 143 -9.22 -2.61 -27.06
CA SER A 143 -8.20 -3.42 -27.71
C SER A 143 -8.72 -4.83 -28.01
N ASP A 144 -8.93 -5.13 -29.30
CA ASP A 144 -9.31 -6.46 -29.76
C ASP A 144 -8.19 -7.43 -29.39
N PHE A 145 -8.50 -8.35 -28.46
CA PHE A 145 -7.66 -9.49 -28.14
C PHE A 145 -7.55 -10.39 -29.37
N VAL A 146 -6.32 -10.72 -29.78
CA VAL A 146 -6.05 -11.72 -30.83
C VAL A 146 -6.46 -13.11 -30.32
N ASP A 147 -7.44 -13.72 -31.00
CA ASP A 147 -8.03 -15.03 -30.73
C ASP A 147 -7.05 -16.17 -31.07
N HIS A 148 -6.26 -16.64 -30.11
CA HIS A 148 -5.55 -17.92 -30.21
C HIS A 148 -6.50 -19.08 -29.85
N LYS A 149 -7.33 -19.43 -30.83
CA LYS A 149 -8.33 -20.50 -30.80
C LYS A 149 -7.72 -21.91 -30.80
N GLN A 150 -6.92 -22.27 -29.80
CA GLN A 150 -6.62 -23.68 -29.46
C GLN A 150 -6.47 -23.95 -27.94
N HIS A 151 -6.79 -23.00 -27.06
CA HIS A 151 -6.65 -23.19 -25.61
C HIS A 151 -7.94 -23.02 -24.81
N LYS A 152 -9.12 -22.99 -25.45
CA LYS A 152 -10.39 -22.81 -24.72
C LYS A 152 -10.77 -24.01 -23.85
N GLY A 153 -10.48 -25.24 -24.27
CA GLY A 153 -10.70 -26.43 -23.44
C GLY A 153 -9.79 -26.46 -22.21
N THR A 154 -8.51 -26.16 -22.41
CA THR A 154 -7.49 -26.17 -21.35
C THR A 154 -7.62 -24.98 -20.41
N LEU A 155 -7.94 -23.78 -20.92
CA LEU A 155 -8.14 -22.59 -20.10
C LEU A 155 -9.47 -22.61 -19.36
N GLN A 156 -10.51 -23.27 -19.86
CA GLN A 156 -11.76 -23.42 -19.10
C GLN A 156 -11.65 -24.51 -18.05
N GLN A 157 -10.87 -25.56 -18.31
CA GLN A 157 -10.41 -26.47 -17.25
C GLN A 157 -9.50 -25.77 -16.24
N ILE A 158 -8.58 -24.90 -16.66
CA ILE A 158 -7.72 -24.13 -15.75
C ILE A 158 -8.49 -23.00 -15.05
N GLN A 159 -9.48 -22.35 -15.66
CA GLN A 159 -10.34 -21.34 -15.02
C GLN A 159 -11.34 -21.97 -14.06
N ASN A 160 -11.86 -23.15 -14.38
CA ASN A 160 -12.65 -23.92 -13.43
C ASN A 160 -11.73 -24.43 -12.31
N THR A 161 -10.51 -24.88 -12.62
CA THR A 161 -9.53 -25.26 -11.58
C THR A 161 -9.09 -24.06 -10.73
N ILE A 162 -8.91 -22.86 -11.29
CA ILE A 162 -8.49 -21.64 -10.56
C ILE A 162 -9.67 -20.97 -9.86
N SER A 163 -10.91 -21.07 -10.37
CA SER A 163 -12.11 -20.53 -9.70
C SER A 163 -12.67 -21.52 -8.68
N GLU A 164 -12.49 -22.82 -8.85
CA GLU A 164 -12.76 -23.85 -7.84
C GLU A 164 -11.63 -23.91 -6.81
N GLN A 165 -10.34 -23.70 -7.15
CA GLN A 165 -9.25 -23.66 -6.16
C GLN A 165 -9.01 -22.28 -5.53
N GLY A 166 -9.44 -21.19 -6.16
CA GLY A 166 -9.37 -19.83 -5.61
C GLY A 166 -10.68 -19.34 -4.98
N GLY A 167 -11.77 -20.08 -5.17
CA GLY A 167 -13.12 -19.72 -4.73
C GLY A 167 -13.90 -20.83 -4.02
N GLN A 168 -13.40 -22.08 -3.93
CA GLN A 168 -13.96 -23.08 -3.04
C GLN A 168 -12.95 -23.53 -2.00
N LEU A 169 -13.42 -23.46 -0.75
CA LEU A 169 -12.78 -23.88 0.48
C LEU A 169 -11.71 -22.93 1.01
N LEU A 170 -12.01 -21.63 1.07
CA LEU A 170 -11.98 -21.03 2.40
C LEU A 170 -13.27 -21.46 3.09
N LEU A 171 -13.18 -22.43 4.01
CA LEU A 171 -14.27 -22.66 4.96
C LEU A 171 -14.64 -21.29 5.54
N LYS A 172 -15.89 -21.06 5.91
CA LYS A 172 -16.35 -19.77 6.43
C LYS A 172 -15.41 -19.21 7.52
N ASP A 173 -14.79 -20.12 8.29
CA ASP A 173 -13.75 -19.85 9.30
C ASP A 173 -12.43 -19.31 8.72
N GLU A 174 -11.99 -19.75 7.54
CA GLU A 174 -10.73 -19.31 6.91
C GLU A 174 -10.86 -17.93 6.21
N VAL A 175 -12.05 -17.54 5.73
CA VAL A 175 -12.30 -16.17 5.24
C VAL A 175 -12.24 -15.16 6.38
N ASP A 176 -12.80 -15.53 7.53
CA ASP A 176 -12.77 -14.72 8.74
C ASP A 176 -11.33 -14.62 9.28
N VAL A 177 -10.60 -15.74 9.44
CA VAL A 177 -9.17 -15.74 9.82
C VAL A 177 -8.33 -14.88 8.87
N ALA A 178 -8.60 -14.93 7.56
CA ALA A 178 -7.91 -14.10 6.56
C ALA A 178 -8.23 -12.60 6.70
N GLN A 179 -9.46 -12.21 7.03
CA GLN A 179 -9.82 -10.81 7.34
C GLN A 179 -9.16 -10.32 8.63
N HIS A 180 -9.05 -11.20 9.64
CA HIS A 180 -8.49 -10.89 10.96
C HIS A 180 -6.97 -10.62 10.91
N GLU A 181 -6.20 -11.44 10.19
CA GLU A 181 -4.76 -11.21 9.94
C GLU A 181 -4.53 -10.05 8.96
N ALA A 182 -5.47 -9.76 8.06
CA ALA A 182 -5.29 -8.71 7.07
C ALA A 182 -5.31 -7.29 7.65
N LEU A 183 -6.11 -7.04 8.69
CA LEU A 183 -6.42 -5.68 9.15
C LEU A 183 -5.22 -4.92 9.71
N TRP A 184 -4.38 -5.57 10.51
CA TRP A 184 -3.14 -4.97 11.01
C TRP A 184 -1.88 -5.67 10.50
N ASN A 185 -1.88 -6.97 10.21
CA ASN A 185 -0.64 -7.64 9.79
C ASN A 185 -0.33 -7.41 8.30
N ASN A 186 -1.31 -7.40 7.39
CA ASN A 186 -1.03 -6.98 6.00
C ASN A 186 -0.87 -5.46 5.89
N LEU A 187 -1.67 -4.72 6.66
CA LEU A 187 -1.68 -3.26 6.63
C LEU A 187 -0.37 -2.66 7.16
N CYS A 188 0.04 -3.04 8.37
CA CYS A 188 1.22 -2.45 8.99
C CYS A 188 2.52 -2.79 8.28
N CYS A 189 2.64 -3.96 7.65
CA CYS A 189 3.90 -4.38 7.06
C CYS A 189 4.32 -3.53 5.84
N ALA A 190 3.34 -3.09 5.05
CA ALA A 190 3.59 -2.15 3.96
C ALA A 190 3.58 -0.68 4.40
N LEU A 191 2.83 -0.35 5.46
CA LEU A 191 2.62 1.03 5.90
C LEU A 191 3.52 1.46 7.06
N MET A 192 4.37 0.59 7.61
CA MET A 192 5.35 0.97 8.63
C MET A 192 6.70 1.34 8.01
N ARG A 193 7.52 2.03 8.80
CA ARG A 193 8.93 2.22 8.46
C ARG A 193 9.67 0.89 8.45
N THR A 194 10.63 0.77 7.55
CA THR A 194 11.39 -0.46 7.35
C THR A 194 12.35 -0.79 8.50
N SER A 195 12.79 0.23 9.24
CA SER A 195 13.60 0.09 10.46
C SER A 195 13.54 1.37 11.30
N ALA A 196 13.89 1.26 12.59
CA ALA A 196 14.10 2.42 13.45
C ALA A 196 15.16 3.40 12.92
N HIS A 197 16.12 2.91 12.12
CA HIS A 197 17.19 3.71 11.55
C HIS A 197 16.82 4.43 10.24
N ASP A 198 15.62 4.21 9.70
CA ASP A 198 15.16 4.86 8.47
C ASP A 198 14.76 6.31 8.75
N LYS A 199 15.75 7.21 8.82
CA LYS A 199 15.56 8.63 9.13
C LYS A 199 14.79 9.40 8.04
N LYS A 200 14.72 8.86 6.81
CA LYS A 200 14.10 9.55 5.67
C LYS A 200 12.58 9.59 5.76
N HIS A 201 11.97 8.65 6.47
CA HIS A 201 10.52 8.46 6.52
C HIS A 201 9.98 8.58 7.94
N THR A 202 10.62 9.41 8.76
CA THR A 202 10.29 9.56 10.18
C THR A 202 8.92 10.19 10.39
N ASN A 203 8.53 11.15 9.53
CA ASN A 203 7.36 12.01 9.76
C ASN A 203 6.19 11.73 8.80
N SER A 204 6.46 11.44 7.52
CA SER A 204 5.43 11.12 6.54
C SER A 204 5.99 10.34 5.34
N PHE A 205 5.19 9.47 4.75
CA PHE A 205 5.44 8.86 3.45
C PHE A 205 4.16 8.30 2.81
N GLU A 206 4.19 8.11 1.50
CA GLU A 206 3.09 7.53 0.73
C GLU A 206 3.43 6.11 0.27
N THR A 207 2.46 5.21 0.37
CA THR A 207 2.53 3.84 -0.14
C THR A 207 1.37 3.61 -1.09
N VAL A 208 1.64 3.10 -2.28
CA VAL A 208 0.59 2.82 -3.27
C VAL A 208 0.31 1.32 -3.29
N TYR A 209 -0.90 0.95 -2.90
CA TYR A 209 -1.44 -0.40 -3.01
C TYR A 209 -2.18 -0.58 -4.33
N SER A 210 -2.07 -1.76 -4.94
CA SER A 210 -2.95 -2.13 -6.04
C SER A 210 -3.99 -3.13 -5.54
N PHE A 211 -5.27 -2.78 -5.69
CA PHE A 211 -6.39 -3.65 -5.33
C PHE A 211 -7.32 -3.79 -6.54
N LYS A 212 -7.44 -5.01 -7.08
CA LYS A 212 -8.26 -5.30 -8.28
C LYS A 212 -8.02 -4.35 -9.47
N GLY A 213 -6.79 -3.88 -9.65
CA GLY A 213 -6.41 -2.94 -10.71
C GLY A 213 -6.55 -1.46 -10.37
N ALA A 214 -7.27 -1.10 -9.30
CA ALA A 214 -7.30 0.26 -8.76
C ALA A 214 -6.03 0.54 -7.92
N LYS A 215 -5.58 1.80 -7.92
CA LYS A 215 -4.45 2.25 -7.11
C LYS A 215 -4.99 2.98 -5.89
N ILE A 216 -4.67 2.45 -4.72
CA ILE A 216 -5.04 3.03 -3.44
C ILE A 216 -3.78 3.65 -2.86
N SER A 217 -3.77 4.97 -2.73
CA SER A 217 -2.70 5.68 -2.05
C SER A 217 -2.98 5.67 -0.54
N VAL A 218 -1.96 5.35 0.24
CA VAL A 218 -1.99 5.44 1.69
C VAL A 218 -0.88 6.35 2.18
N VAL A 219 -1.26 7.46 2.81
CA VAL A 219 -0.33 8.41 3.42
C VAL A 219 -0.17 8.03 4.89
N THR A 220 1.02 7.57 5.24
CA THR A 220 1.38 7.32 6.64
C THR A 220 2.05 8.56 7.20
N SER A 221 1.55 9.10 8.31
CA SER A 221 2.07 10.31 8.94
C SER A 221 2.17 10.16 10.45
N SER A 222 3.04 10.95 11.09
CA SER A 222 3.14 11.05 12.55
C SER A 222 3.53 12.46 12.95
N THR A 223 3.03 12.91 14.11
CA THR A 223 3.47 14.16 14.75
C THR A 223 4.84 14.02 15.42
N LYS A 224 5.28 12.78 15.66
CA LYS A 224 6.59 12.43 16.21
C LYS A 224 7.30 11.50 15.25
N GLU A 225 7.45 10.23 15.63
CA GLU A 225 8.06 9.19 14.81
C GLU A 225 6.99 8.20 14.36
N ILE A 226 7.01 7.82 13.08
CA ILE A 226 6.16 6.74 12.55
C ILE A 226 6.64 5.39 13.09
N SER A 227 5.69 4.51 13.39
CA SER A 227 5.93 3.10 13.75
C SER A 227 6.75 2.35 12.70
N HIS A 228 7.59 1.44 13.15
CA HIS A 228 8.45 0.63 12.29
C HIS A 228 8.15 -0.86 12.46
N ILE A 229 8.61 -1.68 11.51
CA ILE A 229 8.30 -3.12 11.46
C ILE A 229 8.60 -3.88 12.76
N ASP A 230 9.61 -3.47 13.54
CA ASP A 230 9.93 -4.11 14.81
C ASP A 230 8.91 -3.81 15.94
N ASP A 231 8.04 -2.80 15.76
CA ASP A 231 6.91 -2.51 16.67
C ASP A 231 5.81 -3.58 16.56
N GLN A 232 5.82 -4.42 15.53
CA GLN A 232 4.89 -5.55 15.37
C GLN A 232 4.88 -6.48 16.58
N GLN A 233 6.05 -6.69 17.21
CA GLN A 233 6.18 -7.49 18.42
C GLN A 233 5.25 -6.97 19.55
N PHE A 234 5.24 -5.65 19.75
CA PHE A 234 4.46 -5.01 20.81
C PHE A 234 3.01 -4.77 20.40
N LEU A 235 2.73 -4.55 19.11
CA LEU A 235 1.37 -4.48 18.59
C LEU A 235 0.63 -5.80 18.83
N ARG A 236 1.25 -6.93 18.46
CA ARG A 236 0.73 -8.29 18.73
C ARG A 236 0.58 -8.58 20.22
N GLY A 237 1.58 -8.20 21.02
CA GLY A 237 1.50 -8.30 22.48
C GLY A 237 0.36 -7.50 23.08
N LEU A 238 0.09 -6.28 22.58
CA LEU A 238 -1.00 -5.44 23.07
C LEU A 238 -2.36 -6.01 22.69
N ILE A 239 -2.51 -6.54 21.47
CA ILE A 239 -3.74 -7.22 21.06
C ILE A 239 -3.98 -8.46 21.93
N THR A 240 -2.95 -9.25 22.20
CA THR A 240 -3.02 -10.41 23.11
C THR A 240 -3.42 -9.99 24.53
N TYR A 241 -2.85 -8.89 25.04
CA TYR A 241 -3.22 -8.31 26.33
C TYR A 241 -4.69 -7.92 26.41
N VAL A 242 -5.20 -7.27 25.36
CA VAL A 242 -6.59 -6.84 25.26
C VAL A 242 -7.52 -8.05 25.25
N CYS A 243 -7.20 -9.11 24.49
CA CYS A 243 -8.00 -10.32 24.46
C CYS A 243 -8.11 -10.97 25.85
N HIS A 244 -6.99 -11.14 26.56
CA HIS A 244 -7.01 -11.63 27.93
C HIS A 244 -7.84 -10.74 28.87
N SER A 245 -7.75 -9.42 28.72
CA SER A 245 -8.54 -8.48 29.52
C SER A 245 -10.04 -8.58 29.22
N ILE A 246 -10.43 -8.83 27.97
CA ILE A 246 -11.82 -9.03 27.56
C ILE A 246 -12.35 -10.34 28.16
N ASP A 247 -11.57 -11.43 28.09
CA ASP A 247 -11.96 -12.73 28.64
C ASP A 247 -12.12 -12.67 30.17
N GLU A 248 -11.17 -12.05 30.88
CA GLU A 248 -11.27 -11.83 32.34
C GLU A 248 -12.54 -11.06 32.72
N ARG A 249 -12.89 -10.01 31.96
CA ARG A 249 -14.12 -9.22 32.18
C ARG A 249 -15.37 -10.05 31.88
N ARG A 250 -15.35 -10.89 30.84
CA ARG A 250 -16.46 -11.79 30.49
C ARG A 250 -16.71 -12.82 31.57
N GLU A 251 -15.66 -13.48 32.05
CA GLU A 251 -15.74 -14.46 33.14
C GLU A 251 -16.26 -13.84 34.44
N ALA A 252 -15.88 -12.58 34.71
CA ALA A 252 -16.37 -11.82 35.85
C ALA A 252 -17.79 -11.22 35.66
N GLY A 253 -18.42 -11.42 34.49
CA GLY A 253 -19.74 -10.85 34.18
C GLY A 253 -19.75 -9.32 34.08
N GLN A 254 -18.60 -8.70 33.83
CA GLN A 254 -18.44 -7.24 33.74
C GLN A 254 -18.73 -6.73 32.33
N GLU A 255 -19.14 -5.46 32.24
CA GLU A 255 -19.31 -4.77 30.97
C GLU A 255 -17.96 -4.61 30.23
N ILE A 256 -17.92 -4.98 28.96
CA ILE A 256 -16.72 -4.89 28.13
C ILE A 256 -16.65 -3.51 27.47
N LYS A 257 -15.94 -2.59 28.10
CA LYS A 257 -15.70 -1.23 27.57
C LYS A 257 -14.41 -1.16 26.75
N ASN A 258 -14.38 -0.28 25.73
CA ASN A 258 -13.19 0.02 24.92
C ASN A 258 -12.20 0.91 25.68
N GLU A 259 -11.78 0.46 26.85
CA GLU A 259 -10.86 1.18 27.72
C GLU A 259 -10.04 0.16 28.50
N PHE A 260 -8.73 0.25 28.35
CA PHE A 260 -7.79 -0.73 28.88
C PHE A 260 -6.70 -0.05 29.70
N TRP A 261 -6.41 -0.65 30.85
CA TRP A 261 -5.36 -0.23 31.75
C TRP A 261 -4.21 -1.21 31.64
N LEU A 262 -3.08 -0.77 31.09
CA LEU A 262 -1.88 -1.55 30.84
C LEU A 262 -0.84 -1.29 31.93
N ASP A 263 -0.34 -2.34 32.59
CA ASP A 263 0.96 -2.30 33.25
C ASP A 263 2.01 -2.88 32.28
N ILE A 264 3.02 -2.11 31.91
CA ILE A 264 4.12 -2.58 31.05
C ILE A 264 4.73 -3.89 31.57
N ARG A 265 4.85 -4.05 32.90
CA ARG A 265 5.41 -5.30 33.47
C ARG A 265 4.51 -6.50 33.20
N ARG A 266 3.19 -6.32 33.21
CA ARG A 266 2.22 -7.38 32.87
C ARG A 266 2.30 -7.74 31.39
N LEU A 267 2.43 -6.74 30.51
CA LEU A 267 2.63 -6.97 29.08
C LEU A 267 3.90 -7.79 28.81
N LEU A 268 5.02 -7.41 29.40
CA LEU A 268 6.29 -8.13 29.23
C LEU A 268 6.20 -9.57 29.74
N LYS A 269 5.46 -9.82 30.83
CA LYS A 269 5.20 -11.19 31.31
C LYS A 269 4.39 -12.03 30.32
N ILE A 270 3.35 -11.47 29.70
CA ILE A 270 2.55 -12.17 28.67
C ILE A 270 3.42 -12.51 27.45
N MET A 271 4.31 -11.59 27.07
CA MET A 271 5.27 -11.80 25.99
C MET A 271 6.45 -12.71 26.39
N ASN A 272 6.49 -13.18 27.64
CA ASN A 272 7.57 -13.95 28.24
C ASN A 272 8.96 -13.29 28.01
N LEU A 273 9.02 -11.98 28.23
CA LEU A 273 10.23 -11.16 28.19
C LEU A 273 10.61 -10.72 29.60
N ASP A 274 11.91 -10.48 29.83
CA ASP A 274 12.36 -9.93 31.10
C ASP A 274 11.83 -8.50 31.31
N THR A 275 11.53 -8.15 32.56
CA THR A 275 11.04 -6.82 32.92
C THR A 275 12.16 -5.79 33.08
N GLY A 276 13.30 -6.00 32.43
CA GLY A 276 14.46 -5.12 32.48
C GLY A 276 14.18 -3.71 31.97
N GLY A 277 15.06 -2.76 32.30
CA GLY A 277 14.93 -1.36 31.87
C GLY A 277 14.87 -1.20 30.34
N GLY A 278 15.65 -2.01 29.61
CA GLY A 278 15.70 -1.98 28.15
C GLY A 278 14.37 -2.36 27.49
N ASN A 279 13.76 -3.48 27.87
CA ASN A 279 12.46 -3.90 27.32
C ASN A 279 11.35 -2.91 27.68
N ARG A 280 11.36 -2.37 28.90
CA ARG A 280 10.41 -1.32 29.29
C ARG A 280 10.56 -0.06 28.45
N ALA A 281 11.79 0.35 28.13
CA ALA A 281 12.03 1.48 27.23
C ALA A 281 11.53 1.18 25.80
N ARG A 282 11.74 -0.04 25.30
CA ARG A 282 11.22 -0.47 23.98
C ARG A 282 9.69 -0.42 23.92
N VAL A 283 8.99 -0.92 24.95
CA VAL A 283 7.52 -0.85 25.04
C VAL A 283 7.03 0.60 25.01
N ARG A 284 7.64 1.49 25.80
CA ARG A 284 7.26 2.92 25.82
C ARG A 284 7.42 3.56 24.45
N GLY A 285 8.55 3.33 23.79
CA GLY A 285 8.80 3.86 22.44
C GLY A 285 7.82 3.30 21.41
N ALA A 286 7.49 2.01 21.49
CA ALA A 286 6.51 1.40 20.59
C ALA A 286 5.10 1.97 20.81
N LEU A 287 4.64 2.11 22.06
CA LEU A 287 3.34 2.71 22.38
C LEU A 287 3.24 4.15 21.87
N GLU A 288 4.29 4.95 22.06
CA GLU A 288 4.34 6.32 21.57
C GLU A 288 4.27 6.38 20.04
N ARG A 289 5.03 5.54 19.33
CA ARG A 289 4.98 5.48 17.86
C ARG A 289 3.63 4.98 17.34
N LEU A 290 3.07 3.93 17.94
CA LEU A 290 1.77 3.37 17.55
C LEU A 290 0.63 4.38 17.76
N TYR A 291 0.70 5.21 18.81
CA TYR A 291 -0.29 6.25 19.07
C TYR A 291 -0.18 7.44 18.12
N ASN A 292 1.04 7.87 17.80
CA ASN A 292 1.23 9.05 16.94
C ASN A 292 1.14 8.73 15.44
N THR A 293 1.21 7.46 15.04
CA THR A 293 1.09 7.06 13.63
C THR A 293 -0.36 7.08 13.17
N ASN A 294 -0.61 7.79 12.06
CA ASN A 294 -1.87 7.83 11.33
C ASN A 294 -1.69 7.26 9.92
N TYR A 295 -2.64 6.45 9.48
CA TYR A 295 -2.71 5.89 8.13
C TYR A 295 -3.93 6.47 7.42
N GLU A 296 -3.71 7.36 6.45
CA GLU A 296 -4.75 7.99 5.67
C GLU A 296 -4.90 7.27 4.32
N PHE A 297 -6.01 6.58 4.13
CA PHE A 297 -6.35 5.89 2.89
C PHE A 297 -7.08 6.85 1.96
N LYS A 298 -6.56 7.03 0.74
CA LYS A 298 -7.22 7.77 -0.34
C LYS A 298 -7.97 6.78 -1.22
N LEU A 299 -9.29 6.82 -1.14
CA LEU A 299 -10.21 5.82 -1.71
C LEU A 299 -10.99 6.37 -2.91
N SER A 300 -10.74 7.62 -3.31
CA SER A 300 -11.42 8.33 -4.40
C SER A 300 -11.38 7.63 -5.76
N GLU A 301 -10.44 6.70 -5.97
CA GLU A 301 -10.29 5.95 -7.23
C GLU A 301 -11.09 4.61 -7.25
N LEU A 302 -11.75 4.23 -6.15
CA LEU A 302 -12.49 2.96 -6.07
C LEU A 302 -13.95 3.10 -6.46
N SER A 303 -14.46 2.15 -7.23
CA SER A 303 -15.91 1.99 -7.42
C SER A 303 -16.58 1.65 -6.09
N ARG A 304 -17.87 1.98 -5.92
CA ARG A 304 -18.60 1.66 -4.67
C ARG A 304 -18.53 0.19 -4.27
N ARG A 305 -18.65 -0.72 -5.25
CA ARG A 305 -18.53 -2.17 -5.03
C ARG A 305 -17.11 -2.58 -4.63
N ASP A 306 -16.09 -1.98 -5.23
CA ASP A 306 -14.69 -2.27 -4.87
C ASP A 306 -14.31 -1.67 -3.53
N LEU A 307 -14.88 -0.52 -3.19
CA LEU A 307 -14.78 0.10 -1.87
C LEU A 307 -15.40 -0.78 -0.79
N GLU A 308 -16.63 -1.26 -0.99
CA GLU A 308 -17.30 -2.21 -0.09
C GLU A 308 -16.48 -3.50 0.09
N ASN A 309 -15.91 -4.04 -1.00
CA ASN A 309 -15.03 -5.21 -0.93
C ASN A 309 -13.71 -4.92 -0.19
N PHE A 310 -13.09 -3.76 -0.45
CA PHE A 310 -11.85 -3.34 0.20
C PHE A 310 -12.08 -3.15 1.69
N LEU A 311 -13.08 -2.35 2.07
CA LEU A 311 -13.42 -2.10 3.47
C LEU A 311 -13.88 -3.37 4.18
N GLY A 312 -14.66 -4.23 3.51
CA GLY A 312 -15.01 -5.56 4.02
C GLY A 312 -13.78 -6.44 4.28
N PHE A 313 -12.80 -6.45 3.37
CA PHE A 313 -11.54 -7.18 3.55
C PHE A 313 -10.76 -6.70 4.79
N PHE A 314 -10.81 -5.40 5.07
CA PHE A 314 -10.18 -4.80 6.25
C PHE A 314 -11.12 -4.77 7.47
N GLY A 315 -12.33 -5.34 7.44
CA GLY A 315 -13.26 -5.26 8.58
C GLY A 315 -13.63 -3.81 8.97
N LEU A 316 -13.62 -2.91 7.99
CA LEU A 316 -13.96 -1.49 8.07
C LEU A 316 -15.32 -1.19 7.44
N ILE A 317 -16.15 -2.22 7.22
CA ILE A 317 -17.42 -2.07 6.49
C ILE A 317 -18.39 -1.14 7.21
N ASP A 318 -18.34 -1.09 8.54
CA ASP A 318 -19.15 -0.21 9.39
C ASP A 318 -18.85 1.29 9.12
N GLU A 319 -17.74 1.62 8.44
CA GLU A 319 -17.40 3.00 8.02
C GLU A 319 -18.20 3.48 6.80
N LEU A 320 -18.98 2.60 6.15
CA LEU A 320 -19.79 2.92 4.97
C LEU A 320 -21.19 3.45 5.31
N GLU A 321 -21.57 3.51 6.58
CA GLU A 321 -22.97 3.62 6.99
C GLU A 321 -23.71 4.87 6.48
N ASN A 322 -23.03 5.95 6.06
CA ASN A 322 -23.72 7.18 5.63
C ASN A 322 -23.18 7.88 4.37
N ARG A 323 -21.93 7.68 3.94
CA ARG A 323 -21.34 8.16 2.66
C ARG A 323 -20.15 7.28 2.32
N ALA A 324 -19.88 7.03 1.04
CA ALA A 324 -18.62 6.44 0.59
C ALA A 324 -17.50 7.45 0.88
N PRO A 325 -16.62 7.21 1.87
CA PRO A 325 -15.63 8.20 2.24
C PRO A 325 -14.51 8.25 1.18
N ASP A 326 -14.22 9.44 0.66
CA ASP A 326 -13.06 9.66 -0.23
C ASP A 326 -11.74 9.40 0.49
N THR A 327 -11.73 9.58 1.82
CA THR A 327 -10.58 9.33 2.69
C THR A 327 -10.98 8.65 3.99
N ILE A 328 -10.19 7.68 4.46
CA ILE A 328 -10.35 7.05 5.77
C ILE A 328 -9.06 7.20 6.56
N ASN A 329 -9.17 7.71 7.79
CA ASN A 329 -8.06 7.75 8.74
C ASN A 329 -8.10 6.56 9.68
N LEU A 330 -7.04 5.77 9.68
CA LEU A 330 -6.83 4.66 10.59
C LEU A 330 -5.70 5.00 11.56
N LYS A 331 -6.03 4.96 12.85
CA LYS A 331 -5.05 4.89 13.94
C LYS A 331 -5.26 3.60 14.69
N PHE A 332 -4.18 3.02 15.19
CA PHE A 332 -4.29 1.83 16.04
C PHE A 332 -4.81 2.22 17.44
N LEU A 333 -4.15 3.20 18.07
CA LEU A 333 -4.56 3.77 19.36
C LEU A 333 -5.21 5.14 19.14
N VAL A 334 -6.42 5.32 19.67
CA VAL A 334 -7.17 6.58 19.57
C VAL A 334 -6.88 7.49 20.76
N GLU A 335 -6.77 6.90 21.95
CA GLU A 335 -6.39 7.59 23.18
C GLU A 335 -5.24 6.84 23.85
N LEU A 336 -4.32 7.59 24.44
CA LEU A 336 -3.20 7.06 25.21
C LEU A 336 -2.83 8.05 26.33
N ASP A 337 -3.21 7.73 27.55
CA ASP A 337 -2.73 8.41 28.75
C ASP A 337 -1.69 7.56 29.46
N SER A 338 -0.81 8.23 30.18
CA SER A 338 0.27 7.56 30.89
C SER A 338 0.38 8.06 32.32
N GLN A 339 0.62 7.13 33.25
CA GLN A 339 0.91 7.41 34.64
C GLN A 339 2.32 6.93 34.96
N THR A 340 3.11 7.84 35.53
CA THR A 340 4.50 7.58 35.90
C THR A 340 4.59 6.83 37.22
N ASP A 341 5.53 5.90 37.29
CA ASP A 341 5.96 5.23 38.51
C ASP A 341 7.46 5.52 38.72
N TYR A 342 7.95 5.35 39.94
CA TYR A 342 9.37 5.52 40.23
C TYR A 342 10.13 4.26 39.82
N ASP A 343 11.11 4.43 38.94
CA ASP A 343 12.10 3.39 38.65
C ASP A 343 13.45 3.76 39.28
N PHE A 344 14.17 2.75 39.77
CA PHE A 344 15.54 2.89 40.22
C PHE A 344 16.47 2.41 39.11
N VAL A 345 17.24 3.33 38.54
CA VAL A 345 18.27 3.04 37.53
C VAL A 345 19.57 3.65 38.04
N ASP A 346 20.63 2.85 38.14
CA ASP A 346 21.96 3.26 38.59
C ASP A 346 21.98 4.03 39.92
N GLY A 347 21.18 3.59 40.89
CA GLY A 347 21.08 4.22 42.22
C GLY A 347 20.33 5.55 42.24
N ARG A 348 19.75 6.00 41.12
CA ARG A 348 18.94 7.22 41.02
C ARG A 348 17.48 6.89 40.77
N ARG A 349 16.58 7.63 41.43
CA ARG A 349 15.13 7.58 41.16
C ARG A 349 14.84 8.38 39.89
N ILE A 350 14.45 7.70 38.82
CA ILE A 350 14.03 8.32 37.56
C ILE A 350 12.55 8.00 37.37
N ARG A 351 11.74 9.02 37.03
CA ARG A 351 10.32 8.83 36.76
C ARG A 351 10.13 8.47 35.30
N TYR A 352 9.57 7.29 35.05
CA TYR A 352 9.15 6.90 33.71
C TYR A 352 7.70 6.42 33.74
N PRO A 353 6.95 6.59 32.64
CA PRO A 353 5.64 5.97 32.49
C PRO A 353 5.69 4.45 32.70
N ARG A 354 4.74 3.92 33.47
CA ARG A 354 4.59 2.47 33.68
C ARG A 354 3.20 2.00 33.35
N TYR A 355 2.21 2.74 33.83
CA TYR A 355 0.82 2.44 33.58
C TYR A 355 0.32 3.29 32.43
N TYR A 356 -0.46 2.68 31.55
CA TYR A 356 -1.06 3.36 30.42
C TYR A 356 -2.55 3.07 30.38
N ARG A 357 -3.36 4.10 30.16
CA ARG A 357 -4.75 3.96 29.78
C ARG A 357 -4.80 4.13 28.27
N PHE A 358 -5.41 3.20 27.56
CA PHE A 358 -5.51 3.31 26.11
C PHE A 358 -6.86 2.82 25.59
N VAL A 359 -7.21 3.36 24.43
CA VAL A 359 -8.44 3.06 23.69
C VAL A 359 -8.05 2.63 22.29
N LEU A 360 -8.56 1.48 21.85
CA LEU A 360 -8.38 1.00 20.48
C LEU A 360 -9.34 1.73 19.54
N ARG A 361 -9.03 1.75 18.24
CA ARG A 361 -10.02 2.15 17.24
C ARG A 361 -11.28 1.29 17.36
N THR A 362 -12.45 1.91 17.29
CA THR A 362 -13.76 1.25 17.51
C THR A 362 -13.96 0.01 16.64
N SER A 363 -13.62 0.06 15.35
CA SER A 363 -13.68 -1.10 14.47
C SER A 363 -12.75 -2.23 14.89
N THR A 364 -11.52 -1.90 15.32
CA THR A 364 -10.58 -2.90 15.85
C THR A 364 -11.14 -3.53 17.12
N PHE A 365 -11.65 -2.74 18.06
CA PHE A 365 -12.27 -3.23 19.29
C PHE A 365 -13.51 -4.09 19.03
N ASN A 366 -14.41 -3.67 18.15
CA ASN A 366 -15.62 -4.42 17.78
C ASN A 366 -15.26 -5.78 17.19
N ASN A 367 -14.21 -5.83 16.35
CA ASN A 367 -13.69 -7.08 15.81
C ASN A 367 -13.16 -8.02 16.92
N LEU A 368 -12.67 -7.49 18.05
CA LEU A 368 -12.20 -8.28 19.19
C LEU A 368 -13.34 -8.76 20.12
N ILE A 369 -14.54 -8.17 20.07
CA ILE A 369 -15.66 -8.53 20.97
C ILE A 369 -16.70 -9.44 20.34
N ARG A 370 -16.80 -9.50 19.00
CA ARG A 370 -17.82 -10.32 18.33
C ARG A 370 -17.84 -11.76 18.88
N LYS A 371 -18.97 -12.15 19.49
CA LYS A 371 -19.15 -13.39 20.29
C LYS A 371 -19.36 -14.65 19.44
N ASP A 372 -19.81 -14.49 18.21
CA ASP A 372 -20.27 -15.61 17.37
C ASP A 372 -19.12 -16.36 16.68
N LYS A 373 -17.87 -15.96 16.92
CA LYS A 373 -16.68 -16.48 16.28
C LYS A 373 -15.63 -16.68 17.35
N ASP A 374 -15.03 -17.86 17.44
CA ASP A 374 -13.91 -18.15 18.33
C ASP A 374 -12.81 -17.08 18.19
N VAL A 375 -12.78 -16.08 19.08
CA VAL A 375 -11.78 -14.99 19.15
C VAL A 375 -10.42 -15.53 19.66
N LYS A 376 -10.02 -16.72 19.22
CA LYS A 376 -8.80 -17.42 19.67
C LYS A 376 -7.57 -17.08 18.81
N TYR A 377 -7.76 -16.38 17.69
CA TYR A 377 -6.70 -16.09 16.71
C TYR A 377 -5.88 -14.82 17.00
N PHE A 378 -6.33 -13.94 17.90
CA PHE A 378 -5.60 -12.73 18.31
C PHE A 378 -4.67 -12.94 19.51
N ILE A 379 -4.76 -14.10 20.18
CA ILE A 379 -3.85 -14.50 21.24
C ILE A 379 -2.68 -15.22 20.57
N ASP A 380 -1.63 -14.45 20.31
CA ASP A 380 -0.38 -15.04 19.82
C ASP A 380 0.25 -15.91 20.89
N ASN A 381 0.83 -17.04 20.48
CA ASN A 381 1.62 -17.86 21.37
C ASN A 381 2.81 -17.02 21.91
N PRO A 382 3.17 -17.14 23.20
CA PRO A 382 4.35 -16.47 23.76
C PRO A 382 5.62 -16.62 22.91
N GLU A 383 5.84 -17.76 22.25
CA GLU A 383 6.98 -17.96 21.35
C GLU A 383 6.99 -17.03 20.13
N VAL A 384 5.81 -16.71 19.58
CA VAL A 384 5.65 -15.70 18.53
C VAL A 384 5.95 -14.32 19.10
N LEU A 385 5.43 -13.99 20.29
CA LEU A 385 5.66 -12.70 20.95
C LEU A 385 7.13 -12.48 21.35
N GLN A 386 7.93 -13.53 21.51
CA GLN A 386 9.36 -13.47 21.79
C GLN A 386 10.22 -13.17 20.56
N LEU A 387 9.68 -13.25 19.35
CA LEU A 387 10.43 -12.93 18.14
C LEU A 387 10.91 -11.47 18.20
N SER A 388 12.23 -11.27 18.30
CA SER A 388 12.82 -9.93 18.46
C SER A 388 12.84 -9.11 17.17
N GLU A 389 12.74 -9.78 16.02
CA GLU A 389 12.86 -9.19 14.69
C GLU A 389 11.48 -9.00 14.08
N GLY A 390 11.12 -7.76 13.70
CA GLY A 390 9.82 -7.45 13.11
C GLY A 390 9.52 -8.26 11.86
N LEU A 391 10.53 -8.48 11.01
CA LEU A 391 10.40 -9.27 9.78
C LEU A 391 9.97 -10.73 10.02
N LEU A 392 10.27 -11.31 11.19
CA LEU A 392 9.79 -12.66 11.52
C LEU A 392 8.30 -12.66 11.86
N HIS A 393 7.81 -11.62 12.55
CA HIS A 393 6.36 -11.45 12.77
C HIS A 393 5.62 -11.32 11.44
N VAL A 394 6.17 -10.52 10.52
CA VAL A 394 5.60 -10.35 9.19
C VAL A 394 5.61 -11.66 8.39
N LEU A 395 6.74 -12.37 8.40
CA LEU A 395 6.85 -13.67 7.72
C LEU A 395 5.90 -14.71 8.33
N TYR A 396 5.77 -14.73 9.65
CA TYR A 396 4.81 -15.60 10.35
C TYR A 396 3.37 -15.29 9.94
N SER A 397 3.01 -14.01 9.83
CA SER A 397 1.70 -13.55 9.32
C SER A 397 1.46 -14.07 7.90
N TRP A 398 2.47 -13.95 7.03
CA TRP A 398 2.39 -14.46 5.67
C TRP A 398 2.21 -15.99 5.61
N CYS A 399 2.89 -16.73 6.50
CA CYS A 399 2.71 -18.18 6.63
C CYS A 399 1.28 -18.52 7.07
N CYS A 400 0.74 -17.79 8.06
CA CYS A 400 -0.65 -17.96 8.51
C CYS A 400 -1.69 -17.74 7.41
N TYR A 401 -1.43 -16.78 6.53
CA TYR A 401 -2.32 -16.50 5.41
C TYR A 401 -2.16 -17.49 4.25
N SER A 402 -0.92 -17.89 3.94
CA SER A 402 -0.60 -18.57 2.68
C SER A 402 -0.57 -20.08 2.79
N VAL A 403 -0.42 -20.65 3.99
CA VAL A 403 -0.28 -22.09 4.21
C VAL A 403 -1.60 -22.65 4.75
N SER A 404 -2.23 -23.56 4.00
CA SER A 404 -3.44 -24.25 4.45
C SER A 404 -3.13 -25.19 5.61
N ARG A 405 -3.97 -25.15 6.66
CA ARG A 405 -3.87 -26.01 7.86
C ARG A 405 -4.79 -27.24 7.80
N LYS A 406 -5.46 -27.51 6.67
CA LYS A 406 -6.44 -28.59 6.58
C LYS A 406 -5.78 -29.97 6.59
N LYS A 407 -6.36 -30.89 7.38
CA LYS A 407 -6.21 -32.35 7.25
C LYS A 407 -6.96 -32.87 6.02
N THR A 408 -6.62 -32.42 4.81
CA THR A 408 -6.99 -33.21 3.63
C THR A 408 -5.98 -34.34 3.51
N GLY A 409 -6.40 -35.56 3.16
CA GLY A 409 -5.55 -36.77 3.09
C GLY A 409 -4.37 -36.71 2.11
N ALA A 410 -3.98 -35.52 1.65
CA ALA A 410 -2.69 -35.27 1.05
C ALA A 410 -1.64 -35.11 2.16
N PRO A 411 -0.45 -35.72 2.05
CA PRO A 411 0.61 -35.53 3.04
C PRO A 411 0.89 -34.03 3.20
N ALA A 412 0.95 -33.54 4.44
CA ALA A 412 1.15 -32.14 4.85
C ALA A 412 2.33 -31.43 4.14
N HIS A 413 3.23 -32.21 3.53
CA HIS A 413 4.38 -31.75 2.77
C HIS A 413 4.07 -31.28 1.33
N LYS A 414 2.85 -31.46 0.79
CA LYS A 414 2.57 -31.27 -0.65
C LYS A 414 2.07 -29.90 -1.10
N VAL A 415 1.58 -29.02 -0.22
CA VAL A 415 1.15 -27.66 -0.61
C VAL A 415 2.06 -26.64 0.07
N ARG A 416 3.23 -26.43 -0.52
CA ARG A 416 4.19 -25.37 -0.14
C ARG A 416 3.92 -24.16 -1.04
N PRO A 417 3.28 -23.07 -0.59
CA PRO A 417 3.29 -21.82 -1.35
C PRO A 417 4.74 -21.38 -1.55
N GLU A 418 5.18 -21.33 -2.80
CA GLU A 418 6.54 -20.91 -3.15
C GLU A 418 6.50 -19.55 -3.87
N LEU A 419 7.39 -18.65 -3.45
CA LEU A 419 7.58 -17.34 -4.04
C LEU A 419 9.07 -17.05 -4.16
N SER A 420 9.46 -16.21 -5.13
CA SER A 420 10.81 -15.64 -5.05
C SER A 420 10.92 -14.70 -3.85
N MET A 421 12.09 -14.62 -3.21
CA MET A 421 12.35 -13.69 -2.10
C MET A 421 12.11 -12.24 -2.53
N LYS A 422 12.34 -11.93 -3.81
CA LYS A 422 11.96 -10.65 -4.41
C LYS A 422 10.45 -10.40 -4.38
N ASP A 423 9.66 -11.37 -4.83
CA ASP A 423 8.19 -11.23 -4.86
C ASP A 423 7.60 -11.22 -3.46
N LEU A 424 8.14 -12.02 -2.54
CA LEU A 424 7.77 -11.95 -1.13
C LEU A 424 8.07 -10.56 -0.57
N GLY A 425 9.27 -10.02 -0.82
CA GLY A 425 9.66 -8.68 -0.37
C GLY A 425 8.73 -7.59 -0.90
N MET A 426 8.31 -7.66 -2.17
CA MET A 426 7.34 -6.72 -2.73
C MET A 426 5.95 -6.82 -2.07
N ARG A 427 5.58 -7.98 -1.53
CA ARG A 427 4.29 -8.16 -0.84
C ARG A 427 4.35 -7.72 0.62
N ILE A 428 5.37 -8.16 1.35
CA ILE A 428 5.40 -8.03 2.81
C ILE A 428 6.24 -6.86 3.31
N ALA A 429 7.15 -6.33 2.49
CA ALA A 429 7.97 -5.19 2.83
C ALA A 429 8.30 -4.35 1.58
N PRO A 430 7.27 -3.84 0.84
CA PRO A 430 7.43 -3.20 -0.46
C PRO A 430 8.39 -2.01 -0.49
N ARG A 431 8.65 -1.40 0.67
CA ARG A 431 9.55 -0.24 0.83
C ARG A 431 11.03 -0.62 0.97
N LEU A 432 11.33 -1.90 1.23
CA LEU A 432 12.70 -2.41 1.19
C LEU A 432 13.05 -2.76 -0.25
N SER A 433 14.25 -2.37 -0.71
CA SER A 433 14.73 -2.90 -1.99
C SER A 433 14.82 -4.42 -1.91
N PRO A 434 14.48 -5.15 -2.99
CA PRO A 434 14.49 -6.62 -2.97
C PRO A 434 15.80 -7.23 -2.48
N GLU A 435 16.94 -6.61 -2.81
CA GLU A 435 18.27 -7.02 -2.37
C GLU A 435 18.47 -6.84 -0.86
N VAL A 436 18.07 -5.69 -0.32
CA VAL A 436 18.18 -5.40 1.12
C VAL A 436 17.24 -6.30 1.92
N PHE A 437 16.01 -6.50 1.43
CA PHE A 437 15.06 -7.43 2.01
C PHE A 437 15.63 -8.85 2.03
N THR A 438 16.07 -9.36 0.89
CA THR A 438 16.62 -10.72 0.77
C THR A 438 17.78 -10.93 1.73
N ARG A 439 18.75 -9.99 1.74
CA ARG A 439 19.91 -10.04 2.63
C ARG A 439 19.51 -10.01 4.11
N ARG A 440 18.60 -9.11 4.51
CA ARG A 440 18.17 -8.96 5.90
C ARG A 440 17.39 -10.19 6.37
N LEU A 441 16.42 -10.66 5.59
CA LEU A 441 15.62 -11.83 5.94
C LEU A 441 16.48 -13.09 6.00
N THR A 442 17.38 -13.31 5.03
CA THR A 442 18.31 -14.46 5.06
C THR A 442 19.19 -14.44 6.30
N LYS A 443 19.75 -13.28 6.67
CA LYS A 443 20.55 -13.14 7.90
C LYS A 443 19.75 -13.50 9.16
N ILE A 444 18.49 -13.08 9.23
CA ILE A 444 17.60 -13.36 10.36
C ILE A 444 17.25 -14.85 10.41
N LEU A 445 16.91 -15.47 9.28
CA LEU A 445 16.59 -16.90 9.18
C LEU A 445 17.80 -17.77 9.50
N LYS A 446 19.00 -17.42 9.00
CA LYS A 446 20.27 -18.07 9.34
C LYS A 446 20.52 -18.06 10.84
N LYS A 447 20.47 -16.88 11.47
CA LYS A 447 20.61 -16.73 12.92
C LYS A 447 19.59 -17.59 13.67
N ARG A 448 18.34 -17.61 13.21
CA ARG A 448 17.28 -18.41 13.84
C ARG A 448 17.54 -19.92 13.71
N SER A 449 17.91 -20.40 12.52
CA SER A 449 18.27 -21.81 12.30
C SER A 449 19.36 -22.26 13.25
N GLU A 450 20.43 -21.46 13.36
CA GLU A 450 21.60 -21.78 14.17
C GLU A 450 21.31 -21.70 15.68
N THR A 451 20.46 -20.77 16.12
CA THR A 451 20.22 -20.53 17.57
C THR A 451 19.03 -21.30 18.14
N VAL A 452 17.96 -21.49 17.36
CA VAL A 452 16.72 -22.12 17.82
C VAL A 452 16.71 -23.59 17.43
N SER A 453 16.94 -23.89 16.16
CA SER A 453 16.89 -25.27 15.64
C SER A 453 18.17 -26.04 15.88
N GLN A 454 19.27 -25.33 16.15
CA GLN A 454 20.63 -25.89 16.22
C GLN A 454 21.03 -26.63 14.92
N VAL A 455 20.37 -26.29 13.82
CA VAL A 455 20.66 -26.84 12.49
C VAL A 455 21.56 -25.82 11.78
N PRO A 456 22.77 -26.21 11.35
CA PRO A 456 23.68 -25.30 10.68
C PRO A 456 23.07 -24.86 9.34
N TRP A 457 23.14 -23.55 9.08
CA TRP A 457 22.76 -23.01 7.79
C TRP A 457 23.87 -23.27 6.77
N ILE A 458 23.53 -23.91 5.65
CA ILE A 458 24.48 -24.22 4.57
C ILE A 458 24.18 -23.31 3.38
N ASP A 459 25.11 -22.38 3.10
CA ASP A 459 24.97 -21.43 2.01
C ASP A 459 25.03 -22.16 0.65
N GLY A 460 24.02 -21.94 -0.20
CA GLY A 460 23.93 -22.60 -1.50
C GLY A 460 23.17 -23.93 -1.49
N GLU A 461 22.64 -24.36 -0.35
CA GLU A 461 21.76 -25.51 -0.19
C GLU A 461 20.35 -25.12 0.27
N ILE A 462 19.42 -26.08 0.24
CA ILE A 462 18.08 -25.90 0.79
C ILE A 462 18.17 -25.87 2.31
N ASN A 463 17.62 -24.84 2.93
CA ASN A 463 17.61 -24.68 4.38
C ASN A 463 16.17 -24.67 4.90
N GLU A 464 15.89 -25.44 5.96
CA GLU A 464 14.58 -25.48 6.62
C GLU A 464 14.67 -24.80 8.00
N VAL A 465 13.81 -23.82 8.24
CA VAL A 465 13.82 -22.98 9.45
C VAL A 465 12.45 -23.02 10.12
N PRO A 466 12.31 -23.68 11.28
CA PRO A 466 11.14 -23.62 12.15
C PRO A 466 10.78 -22.19 12.54
N LEU A 467 9.50 -21.84 12.38
CA LEU A 467 8.91 -20.54 12.67
C LEU A 467 7.52 -20.76 13.31
N CYS A 468 7.51 -21.06 14.61
CA CYS A 468 6.30 -21.15 15.45
C CYS A 468 5.20 -22.02 14.82
N GLY A 469 5.54 -23.28 14.53
CA GLY A 469 4.70 -24.28 13.86
C GLY A 469 4.54 -24.17 12.35
N TYR A 470 5.30 -23.29 11.70
CA TYR A 470 5.62 -23.44 10.29
C TYR A 470 7.07 -23.86 10.11
N VAL A 471 7.37 -24.55 9.02
CA VAL A 471 8.73 -24.75 8.55
C VAL A 471 8.91 -23.93 7.30
N VAL A 472 9.78 -22.92 7.38
CA VAL A 472 10.15 -22.05 6.26
C VAL A 472 11.28 -22.72 5.50
N VAL A 473 11.07 -22.97 4.20
CA VAL A 473 12.06 -23.57 3.31
C VAL A 473 12.66 -22.49 2.44
N VAL A 474 13.98 -22.34 2.48
CA VAL A 474 14.73 -21.42 1.62
C VAL A 474 15.53 -22.24 0.62
N THR A 475 15.14 -22.14 -0.64
CA THR A 475 15.80 -22.82 -1.77
C THR A 475 16.69 -21.82 -2.50
N PRO A 476 17.99 -22.12 -2.66
CA PRO A 476 18.94 -21.25 -3.33
C PRO A 476 18.60 -21.17 -4.83
N ALA A 477 18.86 -20.01 -5.44
CA ALA A 477 18.55 -19.82 -6.85
C ALA A 477 19.62 -20.43 -7.76
N ALA A 478 19.22 -21.25 -8.74
CA ALA A 478 20.13 -21.79 -9.73
C ALA A 478 20.50 -20.75 -10.81
N GLY A 479 21.63 -20.07 -10.64
CA GLY A 479 22.24 -19.16 -11.62
C GLY A 479 22.51 -17.73 -11.09
N ARG A 480 23.47 -17.02 -11.69
CA ARG A 480 23.81 -15.64 -11.30
C ARG A 480 22.61 -14.70 -11.49
N GLY A 481 22.31 -13.90 -10.47
CA GLY A 481 21.28 -12.86 -10.53
C GLY A 481 19.83 -13.32 -10.29
N LYS A 482 19.60 -14.61 -10.01
CA LYS A 482 18.27 -15.10 -9.61
C LYS A 482 18.06 -14.93 -8.11
N SER A 483 16.83 -14.62 -7.72
CA SER A 483 16.43 -14.47 -6.31
C SER A 483 16.15 -15.86 -5.70
N PRO A 484 16.58 -16.15 -4.46
CA PRO A 484 16.23 -17.41 -3.78
C PRO A 484 14.71 -17.59 -3.72
N ILE A 485 14.26 -18.84 -3.68
CA ILE A 485 12.84 -19.18 -3.51
C ILE A 485 12.61 -19.42 -2.02
N ILE A 486 11.50 -18.90 -1.51
CA ILE A 486 11.03 -19.15 -0.16
C ILE A 486 9.66 -19.82 -0.23
N GLY A 487 9.51 -20.89 0.52
CA GLY A 487 8.23 -21.53 0.76
C GLY A 487 8.03 -21.80 2.24
N ALA A 488 6.83 -22.22 2.60
CA ALA A 488 6.53 -22.66 3.95
C ALA A 488 5.54 -23.82 3.93
N TYR A 489 5.60 -24.68 4.94
CA TYR A 489 4.56 -25.66 5.22
C TYR A 489 4.24 -25.66 6.72
N TRP A 490 3.04 -26.12 7.06
CA TRP A 490 2.61 -26.24 8.45
C TRP A 490 3.17 -27.52 9.05
N ASP A 491 3.73 -27.41 10.25
CA ASP A 491 4.15 -28.55 11.04
C ASP A 491 2.98 -29.03 11.91
N ALA A 492 2.41 -30.17 11.52
CA ALA A 492 1.26 -30.76 12.21
C ALA A 492 1.61 -31.30 13.60
N GLU A 493 2.88 -31.56 13.90
CA GLU A 493 3.34 -32.07 15.20
C GLU A 493 3.84 -30.96 16.12
N ASP A 494 3.84 -29.72 15.65
CA ASP A 494 4.35 -28.59 16.43
C ASP A 494 3.54 -28.33 17.70
N PRO A 495 4.20 -28.08 18.85
CA PRO A 495 3.53 -27.90 20.13
C PRO A 495 2.74 -26.57 20.23
N VAL A 496 3.01 -25.59 19.37
CA VAL A 496 2.44 -24.24 19.36
C VAL A 496 1.16 -24.17 18.54
N ILE A 497 1.17 -24.63 17.28
CA ILE A 497 -0.01 -24.61 16.38
C ILE A 497 -0.26 -25.94 15.65
N GLY A 498 0.46 -27.02 15.99
CA GLY A 498 0.23 -28.36 15.44
C GLY A 498 -1.10 -28.96 15.88
N SER A 499 -1.49 -30.07 15.27
CA SER A 499 -2.78 -30.76 15.46
C SER A 499 -3.09 -31.09 16.92
N SER A 500 -2.05 -31.32 17.73
CA SER A 500 -2.12 -31.64 19.16
C SER A 500 -1.76 -30.47 20.09
N SER A 501 -1.49 -29.28 19.53
CA SER A 501 -1.10 -28.09 20.31
C SER A 501 -2.18 -27.67 21.30
N ALA A 502 -1.77 -26.99 22.38
CA ALA A 502 -2.73 -26.40 23.33
C ALA A 502 -3.63 -25.35 22.67
N HIS A 503 -3.10 -24.65 21.66
CA HIS A 503 -3.85 -23.71 20.80
C HIS A 503 -5.00 -24.43 20.07
N ASN A 504 -4.73 -25.56 19.40
CA ASN A 504 -5.76 -26.31 18.68
C ASN A 504 -6.64 -27.20 19.57
N ARG A 505 -6.14 -27.68 20.72
CA ARG A 505 -6.97 -28.41 21.69
C ARG A 505 -8.08 -27.52 22.26
N ARG A 506 -7.78 -26.25 22.55
CA ARG A 506 -8.79 -25.24 22.94
C ARG A 506 -9.78 -24.90 21.83
N LEU A 507 -9.43 -25.13 20.56
CA LEU A 507 -10.36 -25.04 19.43
C LEU A 507 -11.29 -26.27 19.36
N SER A 508 -10.78 -27.47 19.66
CA SER A 508 -11.54 -28.73 19.57
C SER A 508 -12.55 -28.98 20.70
N THR A 509 -12.35 -28.38 21.87
CA THR A 509 -13.22 -28.58 23.06
C THR A 509 -14.41 -27.61 23.13
N ALA A 510 -14.66 -26.84 22.06
CA ALA A 510 -15.75 -25.86 21.98
C ALA A 510 -16.89 -26.31 21.05
N VAL A 511 -17.10 -27.63 20.90
CA VAL A 511 -18.25 -28.24 20.22
C VAL A 511 -19.22 -28.82 21.23
#